data_AF-A0A800F5E0-F1
#
_entry.id   AF-A0A800F5E0-F1
#
_cell.length_a   1.000
_cell.length_b   1.000
_cell.length_c   1.000
_cell.angle_alpha   90.00
_cell.angle_beta   90.00
_cell.angle_gamma   90.00
#
_symmetry.space_group_name_H-M   'P 1'
#
loop_
_entity.id
_entity.type
_entity.pdbx_description
1 polymer ?
#
loop_
_entity_poly.entity_id
_entity_poly.type
_entity_poly.pdbx_seq_one_letter_code
_entity_poly.pdbx_strand_id
1 'polypeptide(L)'
;MRAKPNHLRSLLTLLVAIAACAPAEPAATEAMQASEGTGSVTLRYLGAAGWEISSGSEESADGVVVLVDPYLTRANYSGAPSRDPTDMRPYYTRADTLFSDTELIDAQIARADYILVQHAHPDHVMDVPYLAHRTGAVVIGHETTINIMRAYGVPNSQLITVRGGEDYDFGNVSIRVIPSLHSPLGDKRYYQSAVVEEGATGPLRISQLVEGGSLMYLVR
;
A
#
# COMPACT_ATOMS: atom_id res chain seq x y z
N MET A 1 -28.62 29.56 -78.21
CA MET A 1 -28.05 29.55 -76.83
C MET A 1 -29.19 29.22 -75.88
N ARG A 2 -29.20 28.22 -75.00
CA ARG A 2 -28.23 27.29 -74.41
C ARG A 2 -29.04 26.03 -74.05
N ALA A 3 -28.47 24.84 -74.26
CA ALA A 3 -29.09 23.56 -73.94
C ALA A 3 -29.05 23.25 -72.42
N LYS A 4 -30.00 22.42 -71.97
CA LYS A 4 -30.26 22.01 -70.58
C LYS A 4 -29.09 21.24 -69.94
N PRO A 5 -28.86 21.33 -68.62
CA PRO A 5 -28.02 20.38 -67.90
C PRO A 5 -28.80 19.15 -67.45
N ASN A 6 -28.20 17.98 -67.69
CA ASN A 6 -28.66 16.66 -67.27
C ASN A 6 -28.43 16.45 -65.76
N HIS A 7 -29.42 15.89 -65.08
CA HIS A 7 -29.27 15.36 -63.71
C HIS A 7 -28.60 13.99 -63.77
N LEU A 8 -27.31 13.92 -63.41
CA LEU A 8 -26.63 12.65 -63.17
C LEU A 8 -26.87 12.24 -61.71
N ARG A 9 -27.69 11.22 -61.50
CA ARG A 9 -27.86 10.55 -60.21
C ARG A 9 -26.61 9.70 -59.94
N SER A 10 -25.82 10.07 -58.93
CA SER A 10 -24.70 9.26 -58.46
C SER A 10 -25.25 8.15 -57.55
N LEU A 11 -25.33 6.93 -58.06
CA LEU A 11 -25.64 5.73 -57.28
C LEU A 11 -24.30 5.17 -56.76
N LEU A 12 -24.02 5.33 -55.47
CA LEU A 12 -22.84 4.76 -54.84
C LEU A 12 -23.11 3.28 -54.56
N THR A 13 -22.59 2.38 -55.40
CA THR A 13 -22.67 0.93 -55.19
C THR A 13 -21.61 0.51 -54.18
N LEU A 14 -22.03 0.15 -52.97
CA LEU A 14 -21.17 -0.44 -51.95
C LEU A 14 -20.88 -1.90 -52.33
N LEU A 15 -19.67 -2.19 -52.79
CA LEU A 15 -19.20 -3.57 -52.95
C LEU A 15 -18.85 -4.13 -51.56
N VAL A 16 -19.63 -5.09 -51.08
CA VAL A 16 -19.27 -5.91 -49.93
C VAL A 16 -18.40 -7.06 -50.45
N ALA A 17 -17.10 -7.02 -50.16
CA ALA A 17 -16.22 -8.15 -50.40
C ALA A 17 -16.46 -9.20 -49.30
N ILE A 18 -17.07 -10.33 -49.67
CA ILE A 18 -17.17 -11.50 -48.80
C ILE A 18 -15.83 -12.23 -48.90
N ALA A 19 -14.95 -12.01 -47.91
CA ALA A 19 -13.76 -12.82 -47.74
C ALA A 19 -14.18 -14.22 -47.27
N ALA A 20 -13.93 -15.24 -48.09
CA ALA A 20 -14.08 -16.62 -47.70
C ALA A 20 -12.97 -16.97 -46.69
N CYS A 21 -13.31 -17.16 -45.41
CA CYS A 21 -12.42 -17.75 -44.44
C CYS A 21 -12.20 -19.23 -44.79
N ALA A 22 -10.97 -19.59 -45.16
CA ALA A 22 -10.52 -20.97 -45.04
C ALA A 22 -10.31 -21.28 -43.54
N PRO A 23 -10.59 -22.52 -43.08
CA PRO A 23 -10.28 -22.90 -41.71
C PRO A 23 -8.76 -22.91 -41.54
N ALA A 24 -8.24 -22.03 -40.67
CA ALA A 24 -6.86 -22.10 -40.22
C ALA A 24 -6.71 -23.33 -39.31
N GLU A 25 -5.70 -24.17 -39.59
CA GLU A 25 -5.28 -25.21 -38.64
C GLU A 25 -4.86 -24.54 -37.33
N PRO A 26 -5.20 -25.13 -36.17
CA PRO A 26 -4.76 -24.57 -34.90
C PRO A 26 -3.23 -24.64 -34.86
N ALA A 27 -2.58 -23.48 -34.85
CA ALA A 27 -1.19 -23.40 -34.48
C ALA A 27 -1.05 -24.08 -33.11
N ALA A 28 -0.17 -25.07 -33.02
CA ALA A 28 0.15 -25.70 -31.76
C ALA A 28 0.65 -24.60 -30.81
N THR A 29 -0.22 -24.21 -29.87
CA THR A 29 0.18 -23.42 -28.73
C THR A 29 1.13 -24.31 -27.95
N GLU A 30 2.43 -24.15 -28.14
CA GLU A 30 3.37 -24.56 -27.12
C GLU A 30 2.96 -23.78 -25.88
N ALA A 31 2.27 -24.47 -24.98
CA ALA A 31 2.07 -24.02 -23.63
C ALA A 31 3.47 -23.76 -23.10
N MET A 32 3.86 -22.50 -23.07
CA MET A 32 5.00 -22.04 -22.31
C MET A 32 4.69 -22.51 -20.90
N GLN A 33 5.33 -23.62 -20.50
CA GLN A 33 5.28 -24.06 -19.13
C GLN A 33 5.85 -22.90 -18.36
N ALA A 34 4.96 -22.11 -17.74
CA ALA A 34 5.36 -21.29 -16.62
C ALA A 34 6.09 -22.27 -15.71
N SER A 35 7.40 -22.08 -15.60
CA SER A 35 8.16 -22.67 -14.52
C SER A 35 7.38 -22.29 -13.27
N GLU A 36 6.64 -23.24 -12.69
CA GLU A 36 6.15 -23.15 -11.32
C GLU A 36 7.41 -23.16 -10.46
N GLY A 37 8.12 -22.03 -10.44
CA GLY A 37 9.04 -21.73 -9.39
C GLY A 37 8.19 -21.76 -8.15
N THR A 38 8.36 -22.80 -7.34
CA THR A 38 7.74 -22.95 -6.03
C THR A 38 8.34 -21.90 -5.10
N GLY A 39 8.08 -20.63 -5.39
CA GLY A 39 8.40 -19.52 -4.51
C GLY A 39 7.48 -19.63 -3.31
N SER A 40 8.04 -19.97 -2.15
CA SER A 40 7.30 -19.93 -0.90
C SER A 40 7.09 -18.46 -0.49
N VAL A 41 5.85 -18.12 -0.14
CA VAL A 41 5.54 -16.87 0.56
C VAL A 41 5.28 -17.20 2.02
N THR A 42 5.94 -16.49 2.92
CA THR A 42 5.71 -16.60 4.36
C THR A 42 4.95 -15.38 4.84
N LEU A 43 3.93 -15.60 5.67
CA LEU A 43 3.18 -14.55 6.33
C LEU A 43 3.35 -14.71 7.84
N ARG A 44 3.86 -13.68 8.50
CA ARG A 44 3.98 -13.62 9.95
C ARG A 44 3.11 -12.49 10.48
N TYR A 45 2.16 -12.84 11.33
CA TYR A 45 1.31 -11.86 12.00
C TYR A 45 2.09 -11.20 13.14
N LEU A 46 2.28 -9.89 13.04
CA LEU A 46 2.94 -9.05 14.06
C LEU A 46 1.91 -8.55 15.11
N GLY A 47 0.62 -8.76 14.80
CA GLY A 47 -0.51 -8.35 15.60
C GLY A 47 -1.06 -6.96 15.26
N ALA A 48 -2.23 -6.59 15.81
CA ALA A 48 -3.00 -5.42 15.36
C ALA A 48 -3.32 -5.54 13.86
N ALA A 49 -2.93 -4.56 13.03
CA ALA A 49 -2.99 -4.67 11.58
C ALA A 49 -1.69 -5.20 10.96
N GLY A 50 -0.68 -5.48 11.79
CA GLY A 50 0.68 -5.73 11.39
C GLY A 50 0.95 -7.10 10.77
N TRP A 51 1.57 -7.11 9.60
CA TRP A 51 2.05 -8.32 8.91
C TRP A 51 3.47 -8.14 8.40
N GLU A 52 4.25 -9.21 8.43
CA GLU A 52 5.46 -9.37 7.63
C GLU A 52 5.17 -10.42 6.56
N ILE A 53 5.39 -10.04 5.31
CA ILE A 53 5.24 -10.89 4.13
C ILE A 53 6.62 -11.02 3.51
N SER A 54 7.10 -12.25 3.36
CA SER A 54 8.41 -12.51 2.78
C SER A 54 8.36 -13.55 1.68
N SER A 55 9.26 -13.41 0.70
CA SER A 55 9.49 -14.41 -0.35
C SER A 55 10.94 -14.91 -0.33
N GLY A 56 11.13 -16.12 -0.84
CA GLY A 56 12.45 -16.79 -0.85
C GLY A 56 12.78 -17.48 0.49
N SER A 57 13.84 -18.30 0.49
CA SER A 57 14.39 -18.86 1.73
C SER A 57 15.20 -17.80 2.48
N GLU A 58 15.47 -18.01 3.78
CA GLU A 58 16.35 -17.12 4.56
C GLU A 58 17.75 -16.95 3.95
N GLU A 59 18.18 -17.90 3.12
CA GLU A 59 19.46 -17.93 2.42
C GLU A 59 19.41 -17.28 1.03
N SER A 60 18.21 -16.93 0.53
CA SER A 60 18.04 -16.32 -0.78
C SER A 60 18.40 -14.83 -0.73
N ALA A 61 19.45 -14.45 -1.48
CA ALA A 61 19.84 -13.06 -1.68
C ALA A 61 18.78 -12.23 -2.42
N ASP A 62 17.82 -12.88 -3.08
CA ASP A 62 16.79 -12.24 -3.91
C ASP A 62 15.44 -12.12 -3.19
N GLY A 63 15.34 -12.59 -1.94
CA GLY A 63 14.10 -12.52 -1.17
C GLY A 63 13.68 -11.09 -0.86
N VAL A 64 12.38 -10.80 -0.86
CA VAL A 64 11.82 -9.51 -0.45
C VAL A 64 11.12 -9.65 0.90
N VAL A 65 11.19 -8.61 1.75
CA VAL A 65 10.41 -8.47 2.98
C VAL A 65 9.57 -7.21 2.91
N VAL A 66 8.26 -7.41 2.94
CA VAL A 66 7.25 -6.36 2.96
C VAL A 66 6.60 -6.35 4.34
N LEU A 67 6.66 -5.21 5.02
CA LEU A 67 5.88 -4.98 6.23
C LEU A 67 4.58 -4.26 5.87
N VAL A 68 3.48 -4.66 6.49
CA VAL A 68 2.19 -3.93 6.43
C VAL A 68 1.87 -3.49 7.84
N ASP A 69 1.65 -2.18 8.05
CA ASP A 69 1.30 -1.56 9.33
C ASP A 69 2.07 -2.14 10.56
N PRO A 70 3.42 -2.11 10.56
CA PRO A 70 4.24 -2.82 11.55
C PRO A 70 4.24 -2.12 12.92
N TYR A 71 3.15 -2.23 13.67
CA TYR A 71 3.01 -1.67 15.02
C TYR A 71 3.37 -2.68 16.11
N LEU A 72 4.63 -2.67 16.53
CA LEU A 72 5.17 -3.58 17.55
C LEU A 72 5.13 -2.97 18.96
N THR A 73 5.24 -1.64 19.07
CA THR A 73 5.32 -0.93 20.37
C THR A 73 4.11 -1.17 21.26
N ARG A 74 2.91 -1.29 20.67
CA ARG A 74 1.64 -1.53 21.39
C ARG A 74 1.42 -0.59 22.58
N ALA A 75 1.73 0.68 22.41
CA ALA A 75 1.47 1.72 23.39
C ALA A 75 0.02 1.68 23.92
N ASN A 76 -0.11 1.90 25.22
CA ASN A 76 -1.38 1.92 25.95
C ASN A 76 -2.02 3.32 25.83
N TYR A 77 -2.77 3.57 24.75
CA TYR A 77 -3.40 4.88 24.50
C TYR A 77 -4.91 4.85 24.22
N SER A 78 -5.56 3.69 24.33
CA SER A 78 -6.94 3.43 23.87
C SER A 78 -8.04 3.93 24.82
N GLY A 79 -7.99 5.21 25.23
CA GLY A 79 -9.06 5.93 25.94
C GLY A 79 -9.40 5.45 27.36
N ALA A 80 -8.93 4.27 27.75
CA ALA A 80 -8.95 3.72 29.10
C ALA A 80 -7.65 2.92 29.32
N PRO A 81 -7.15 2.83 30.57
CA PRO A 81 -6.04 1.96 30.90
C PRO A 81 -6.30 0.52 30.45
N SER A 82 -5.22 -0.20 30.15
CA SER A 82 -5.26 -1.62 29.86
C SER A 82 -6.10 -2.39 30.87
N ARG A 83 -6.95 -3.29 30.37
CA ARG A 83 -7.77 -4.18 31.22
C ARG A 83 -6.95 -5.29 31.85
N ASP A 84 -5.74 -5.52 31.36
CA ASP A 84 -4.79 -6.46 31.93
C ASP A 84 -4.10 -5.79 33.14
N PRO A 85 -4.32 -6.29 34.37
CA PRO A 85 -3.70 -5.73 35.57
C PRO A 85 -2.17 -5.89 35.61
N THR A 86 -1.60 -6.69 34.70
CA THR A 86 -0.15 -6.90 34.58
C THR A 86 0.50 -6.02 33.53
N ASP A 87 -0.29 -5.23 32.79
CA ASP A 87 0.23 -4.27 31.81
C ASP A 87 0.82 -3.05 32.51
N MET A 88 2.15 -3.03 32.63
CA MET A 88 2.91 -1.97 33.27
C MET A 88 3.29 -0.83 32.33
N ARG A 89 2.83 -0.85 31.07
CA ARG A 89 3.18 0.20 30.09
C ARG A 89 2.56 1.53 30.49
N PRO A 90 3.27 2.66 30.29
CA PRO A 90 2.70 3.98 30.55
C PRO A 90 1.40 4.19 29.78
N TYR A 91 0.41 4.79 30.44
CA TYR A 91 -0.83 5.19 29.79
C TYR A 91 -0.67 6.55 29.13
N TYR A 92 -1.09 6.65 27.87
CA TYR A 92 -1.03 7.85 27.06
C TYR A 92 -2.43 8.33 26.67
N THR A 93 -2.59 9.63 26.57
CA THR A 93 -3.81 10.31 26.11
C THR A 93 -3.59 10.89 24.71
N ARG A 94 -4.66 11.33 24.05
CA ARG A 94 -4.58 12.00 22.74
C ARG A 94 -3.71 13.26 22.75
N ALA A 95 -3.43 13.85 23.92
CA ALA A 95 -2.57 15.02 24.08
C ALA A 95 -1.07 14.67 24.14
N ASP A 96 -0.72 13.41 24.37
CA ASP A 96 0.66 12.97 24.52
C ASP A 96 1.31 12.67 23.17
N THR A 97 2.63 12.47 23.19
CA THR A 97 3.44 11.98 22.08
C THR A 97 3.84 10.53 22.37
N LEU A 98 3.84 9.69 21.34
CA LEU A 98 4.33 8.32 21.43
C LEU A 98 5.72 8.19 20.81
N PHE A 99 6.48 7.24 21.35
CA PHE A 99 7.78 6.84 20.84
C PHE A 99 7.79 5.32 20.66
N SER A 100 8.54 4.86 19.67
CA SER A 100 8.71 3.44 19.41
C SER A 100 9.48 2.74 20.53
N ASP A 101 9.08 1.51 20.84
CA ASP A 101 9.90 0.56 21.59
C ASP A 101 10.96 -0.01 20.64
N THR A 102 12.07 0.71 20.52
CA THR A 102 13.13 0.38 19.58
C THR A 102 13.81 -0.94 19.91
N GLU A 103 13.91 -1.32 21.18
CA GLU A 103 14.51 -2.60 21.58
C GLU A 103 13.65 -3.78 21.13
N LEU A 104 12.32 -3.69 21.33
CA LEU A 104 11.39 -4.71 20.85
C LEU A 104 11.38 -4.80 19.32
N ILE A 105 11.33 -3.65 18.63
CA ILE A 105 11.40 -3.62 17.16
C ILE A 105 12.69 -4.28 16.70
N ASP A 106 13.81 -3.95 17.34
CA ASP A 106 15.12 -4.45 16.98
C ASP A 106 15.26 -5.96 17.13
N ALA A 107 14.62 -6.53 18.14
CA ALA A 107 14.58 -7.96 18.40
C ALA A 107 13.65 -8.73 17.44
N GLN A 108 12.66 -8.07 16.83
CA GLN A 108 11.59 -8.72 16.07
C GLN A 108 11.70 -8.51 14.56
N ILE A 109 12.31 -7.42 14.11
CA ILE A 109 12.44 -7.04 12.71
C ILE A 109 13.92 -6.87 12.39
N ALA A 110 14.45 -7.80 11.59
CA ALA A 110 15.84 -7.76 11.14
C ALA A 110 16.02 -6.93 9.85
N ARG A 111 15.04 -7.01 8.94
CA ARG A 111 15.09 -6.34 7.63
C ARG A 111 13.68 -5.99 7.16
N ALA A 112 13.60 -4.99 6.28
CA ALA A 112 12.40 -4.68 5.51
C ALA A 112 12.83 -3.92 4.26
N ASP A 113 12.28 -4.31 3.11
CA ASP A 113 12.52 -3.65 1.82
C ASP A 113 11.41 -2.64 1.53
N TYR A 114 10.18 -2.97 1.91
CA TYR A 114 9.00 -2.11 1.75
C TYR A 114 8.19 -2.06 3.05
N ILE A 115 7.60 -0.91 3.33
CA ILE A 115 6.60 -0.73 4.39
C ILE A 115 5.35 -0.13 3.77
N LEU A 116 4.24 -0.87 3.84
CA LEU A 116 2.94 -0.47 3.34
C LEU A 116 2.09 0.01 4.51
N VAL A 117 1.61 1.25 4.43
CA VAL A 117 0.79 1.84 5.49
C VAL A 117 -0.64 2.03 5.00
N GLN A 118 -1.59 1.36 5.65
CA GLN A 118 -3.01 1.41 5.24
C GLN A 118 -3.62 2.79 5.50
N HIS A 119 -3.36 3.36 6.68
CA HIS A 119 -3.73 4.73 7.06
C HIS A 119 -2.89 5.20 8.26
N ALA A 120 -3.01 6.47 8.64
CA ALA A 120 -2.05 7.11 9.54
C ALA A 120 -2.48 7.23 11.01
N HIS A 121 -3.36 6.33 11.48
CA HIS A 121 -3.60 6.21 12.92
C HIS A 121 -2.38 5.63 13.66
N PRO A 122 -2.21 5.92 14.96
CA PRO A 122 -1.00 5.56 15.68
C PRO A 122 -0.67 4.07 15.60
N ASP A 123 -1.67 3.19 15.71
CA ASP A 123 -1.55 1.74 15.67
C ASP A 123 -1.20 1.15 14.29
N HIS A 124 -1.00 2.00 13.29
CA HIS A 124 -0.54 1.63 11.95
C HIS A 124 0.82 2.28 11.64
N VAL A 125 0.99 3.56 11.98
CA VAL A 125 2.09 4.38 11.43
C VAL A 125 3.22 4.65 12.41
N MET A 126 3.02 4.54 13.73
CA MET A 126 3.95 5.17 14.69
C MET A 126 5.35 4.56 14.72
N ASP A 127 5.49 3.27 14.42
CA ASP A 127 6.78 2.58 14.37
C ASP A 127 7.47 2.70 13.01
N VAL A 128 6.74 3.16 11.99
CA VAL A 128 7.21 3.24 10.61
C VAL A 128 8.41 4.18 10.43
N PRO A 129 8.47 5.38 11.04
CA PRO A 129 9.64 6.25 10.87
C PRO A 129 10.93 5.59 11.37
N TYR A 130 10.88 4.94 12.54
CA TYR A 130 12.04 4.24 13.09
C TYR A 130 12.47 3.06 12.20
N LEU A 131 11.52 2.22 11.78
CA LEU A 131 11.77 1.11 10.88
C LEU A 131 12.36 1.58 9.54
N ALA A 132 11.80 2.63 8.93
CA ALA A 132 12.29 3.18 7.67
C ALA A 132 13.73 3.68 7.77
N HIS A 133 14.08 4.39 8.83
CA HIS A 133 15.47 4.82 9.08
C HIS A 133 16.41 3.64 9.30
N ARG A 134 15.96 2.64 10.05
CA ARG A 134 16.79 1.49 10.43
C ARG A 134 17.05 0.54 9.27
N THR A 135 16.04 0.26 8.45
CA THR A 135 16.16 -0.75 7.38
C THR A 135 16.43 -0.15 6.00
N GLY A 136 16.19 1.15 5.82
CA GLY A 136 16.24 1.77 4.49
C GLY A 136 15.02 1.45 3.62
N ALA A 137 13.97 0.85 4.19
CA ALA A 137 12.78 0.44 3.44
C ALA A 137 12.09 1.60 2.71
N VAL A 138 11.49 1.29 1.57
CA VAL A 138 10.59 2.21 0.87
C VAL A 138 9.23 2.20 1.57
N VAL A 139 8.80 3.35 2.06
CA VAL A 139 7.48 3.56 2.66
C VAL A 139 6.48 3.96 1.58
N ILE A 140 5.43 3.18 1.44
CA ILE A 140 4.32 3.42 0.51
C ILE A 140 3.06 3.71 1.32
N GLY A 141 2.43 4.86 1.08
CA GLY A 141 1.22 5.24 1.80
C GLY A 141 0.58 6.53 1.31
N HIS A 142 -0.55 6.88 1.94
CA HIS A 142 -1.26 8.13 1.68
C HIS A 142 -0.41 9.37 1.98
N GLU A 143 -0.79 10.52 1.44
CA GLU A 143 -0.07 11.80 1.64
C GLU A 143 0.15 12.12 3.13
N THR A 144 -0.83 11.81 3.98
CA THR A 144 -0.72 11.89 5.45
C THR A 144 0.44 11.06 6.00
N THR A 145 0.54 9.78 5.63
CA THR A 145 1.65 8.90 6.05
C THR A 145 2.98 9.50 5.61
N ILE A 146 3.09 9.92 4.36
CA ILE A 146 4.35 10.43 3.81
C ILE A 146 4.76 11.75 4.45
N ASN A 147 3.81 12.63 4.75
CA ASN A 147 4.10 13.87 5.48
C ASN A 147 4.53 13.60 6.92
N ILE A 148 3.98 12.57 7.59
CA ILE A 148 4.51 12.10 8.87
C ILE A 148 5.95 11.60 8.70
N MET A 149 6.25 10.79 7.69
CA MET A 149 7.61 10.30 7.45
C MET A 149 8.61 11.47 7.27
N ARG A 150 8.24 12.49 6.50
CA ARG A 150 9.04 13.72 6.35
C ARG A 150 9.22 14.47 7.66
N ALA A 151 8.17 14.58 8.47
CA ALA A 151 8.21 15.24 9.78
C ALA A 151 9.18 14.55 10.76
N TYR A 152 9.43 13.25 10.56
CA TYR A 152 10.39 12.44 11.31
C TYR A 152 11.71 12.20 10.53
N GLY A 153 11.93 12.95 9.45
CA GLY A 153 13.22 13.02 8.75
C GLY A 153 13.53 11.85 7.80
N VAL A 154 12.57 10.99 7.48
CA VAL A 154 12.79 9.89 6.52
C VAL A 154 13.14 10.50 5.14
N PRO A 155 14.24 10.07 4.47
CA PRO A 155 14.65 10.58 3.18
C PRO A 155 13.58 10.46 2.10
N ASN A 156 13.37 11.50 1.28
CA ASN A 156 12.39 11.49 0.18
C ASN A 156 12.61 10.33 -0.82
N SER A 157 13.84 9.82 -0.97
CA SER A 157 14.14 8.66 -1.83
C SER A 157 13.49 7.36 -1.35
N GLN A 158 13.07 7.29 -0.08
CA GLN A 158 12.35 6.14 0.49
C GLN A 158 10.83 6.32 0.44
N LEU A 159 10.30 7.42 -0.10
CA LEU A 159 8.89 7.79 0.09
C LEU A 159 8.12 7.72 -1.23
N ILE A 160 7.10 6.85 -1.29
CA ILE A 160 6.16 6.79 -2.41
C ILE A 160 4.77 7.16 -1.92
N THR A 161 4.30 8.34 -2.34
CA THR A 161 2.93 8.80 -2.04
C THR A 161 1.94 8.18 -3.02
N VAL A 162 0.85 7.64 -2.49
CA VAL A 162 -0.22 6.99 -3.28
C VAL A 162 -1.61 7.46 -2.83
N ARG A 163 -2.62 7.30 -3.69
CA ARG A 163 -4.03 7.62 -3.41
C ARG A 163 -4.97 6.43 -3.57
N GLY A 164 -4.51 5.34 -4.18
CA GLY A 164 -5.29 4.16 -4.52
C GLY A 164 -5.60 4.10 -6.01
N GLY A 165 -5.41 2.92 -6.60
CA GLY A 165 -5.52 2.65 -8.03
C GLY A 165 -4.16 2.40 -8.70
N GLU A 166 -3.06 2.75 -8.04
CA GLU A 166 -1.71 2.48 -8.52
C GLU A 166 -1.41 0.98 -8.57
N ASP A 167 -0.66 0.54 -9.58
CA ASP A 167 -0.21 -0.84 -9.76
C ASP A 167 1.27 -0.81 -10.13
N TYR A 168 2.12 -1.07 -9.15
CA TYR A 168 3.57 -0.97 -9.29
C TYR A 168 4.19 -2.35 -9.42
N ASP A 169 5.21 -2.43 -10.27
CA ASP A 169 6.10 -3.56 -10.40
C ASP A 169 7.52 -3.07 -10.08
N PHE A 170 8.09 -3.62 -9.01
CA PHE A 170 9.45 -3.32 -8.56
C PHE A 170 10.45 -4.42 -8.98
N GLY A 171 10.03 -5.37 -9.82
CA GLY A 171 10.82 -6.49 -10.31
C GLY A 171 10.86 -7.68 -9.35
N ASN A 172 11.09 -7.45 -8.05
CA ASN A 172 11.08 -8.49 -7.02
C ASN A 172 9.73 -8.60 -6.27
N VAL A 173 8.87 -7.60 -6.40
CA VAL A 173 7.51 -7.57 -5.84
C VAL A 173 6.62 -6.66 -6.69
N SER A 174 5.35 -7.05 -6.84
CA SER A 174 4.32 -6.18 -7.39
C SER A 174 3.32 -5.78 -6.31
N ILE A 175 2.98 -4.49 -6.26
CA ILE A 175 2.07 -3.93 -5.27
C ILE A 175 0.98 -3.14 -5.98
N ARG A 176 -0.26 -3.60 -5.85
CA ARG A 176 -1.43 -2.83 -6.25
C ARG A 176 -2.06 -2.16 -5.04
N VAL A 177 -2.22 -0.84 -5.13
CA VAL A 177 -2.85 0.00 -4.11
C VAL A 177 -4.34 0.09 -4.41
N ILE A 178 -5.17 -0.21 -3.43
CA ILE A 178 -6.63 -0.28 -3.57
C ILE A 178 -7.24 0.76 -2.62
N PRO A 179 -8.07 1.70 -3.13
CA PRO A 179 -8.83 2.60 -2.27
C PRO A 179 -9.71 1.79 -1.31
N SER A 180 -9.70 2.15 -0.03
CA SER A 180 -10.44 1.43 1.02
C SER A 180 -11.18 2.41 1.93
N LEU A 181 -11.92 1.85 2.89
CA LEU A 181 -12.59 2.58 3.95
C LEU A 181 -12.08 2.09 5.31
N HIS A 182 -12.09 2.98 6.29
CA HIS A 182 -11.83 2.63 7.67
C HIS A 182 -12.92 1.69 8.22
N SER A 183 -12.63 1.03 9.36
CA SER A 183 -13.62 0.28 10.14
C SER A 183 -14.86 1.12 10.46
N PRO A 184 -16.08 0.54 10.43
CA PRO A 184 -17.35 1.25 10.57
C PRO A 184 -17.68 1.61 12.02
N LEU A 185 -16.81 2.40 12.66
CA LEU A 185 -16.92 2.81 14.06
C LEU A 185 -18.08 3.80 14.27
N GLY A 186 -18.47 3.99 15.54
CA GLY A 186 -19.51 4.95 15.93
C GLY A 186 -20.85 4.71 15.24
N ASP A 187 -21.34 3.46 15.27
CA ASP A 187 -22.55 3.05 14.56
C ASP A 187 -22.53 3.40 13.06
N LYS A 188 -21.39 3.13 12.41
CA LYS A 188 -21.14 3.42 10.98
C LYS A 188 -21.13 4.92 10.63
N ARG A 189 -20.91 5.81 11.61
CA ARG A 189 -20.84 7.27 11.40
C ARG A 189 -19.43 7.84 11.53
N TYR A 190 -18.44 6.98 11.73
CA TYR A 190 -17.06 7.40 11.75
C TYR A 190 -16.63 8.01 10.41
N TYR A 191 -16.00 9.17 10.48
CA TYR A 191 -15.44 9.89 9.35
C TYR A 191 -14.34 10.83 9.85
N GLN A 192 -13.16 10.76 9.26
CA GLN A 192 -12.06 11.69 9.55
C GLN A 192 -11.37 12.11 8.25
N SER A 193 -11.71 13.29 7.73
CA SER A 193 -11.12 13.84 6.51
C SER A 193 -9.82 14.62 6.71
N ALA A 194 -9.33 14.70 7.95
CA ALA A 194 -8.14 15.48 8.25
C ALA A 194 -6.89 14.79 7.69
N VAL A 195 -5.95 15.60 7.22
CA VAL A 195 -4.63 15.15 6.74
C VAL A 195 -3.54 15.81 7.59
N VAL A 196 -2.38 15.15 7.66
CA VAL A 196 -1.14 15.80 8.14
C VAL A 196 -0.55 16.54 6.96
N GLU A 197 -0.49 17.86 7.07
CA GLU A 197 -0.02 18.75 6.01
C GLU A 197 1.49 18.62 5.77
N GLU A 198 1.92 18.96 4.56
CA GLU A 198 3.34 19.08 4.25
C GLU A 198 4.00 20.16 5.13
N GLY A 199 5.24 19.91 5.57
CA GLY A 199 5.97 20.80 6.47
C GLY A 199 5.62 20.63 7.96
N ALA A 200 4.80 19.63 8.32
CA ALA A 200 4.64 19.22 9.71
C ALA A 200 6.01 18.89 10.35
N THR A 201 6.18 19.24 11.62
CA THR A 201 7.41 19.00 12.38
C THR A 201 7.13 18.04 13.53
N GLY A 202 7.93 16.99 13.65
CA GLY A 202 7.87 16.08 14.78
C GLY A 202 8.42 16.66 16.09
N PRO A 203 8.18 15.97 17.22
CA PRO A 203 7.34 14.79 17.30
C PRO A 203 5.85 15.17 17.34
N LEU A 204 5.01 14.38 16.67
CA LEU A 204 3.57 14.61 16.61
C LEU A 204 2.88 14.05 17.85
N ARG A 205 1.84 14.74 18.32
CA ARG A 205 0.92 14.20 19.33
C ARG A 205 0.06 13.10 18.72
N ILE A 206 -0.44 12.18 19.54
CA ILE A 206 -1.37 11.14 19.10
C ILE A 206 -2.60 11.78 18.41
N SER A 207 -3.11 12.91 18.92
CA SER A 207 -4.19 13.69 18.29
C SER A 207 -3.93 14.15 16.85
N GLN A 208 -2.66 14.30 16.46
CA GLN A 208 -2.25 14.73 15.12
C GLN A 208 -2.05 13.54 14.16
N LEU A 209 -1.94 12.31 14.68
CA LEU A 209 -1.96 11.07 13.90
C LEU A 209 -3.42 10.77 13.51
N VAL A 210 -3.86 11.46 12.45
CA VAL A 210 -5.20 11.35 11.84
C VAL A 210 -5.18 10.31 10.73
N GLU A 211 -6.35 9.81 10.34
CA GLU A 211 -6.52 8.77 9.32
C GLU A 211 -5.86 9.17 8.00
N GLY A 212 -6.20 10.37 7.50
CA GLY A 212 -5.95 10.72 6.11
C GLY A 212 -6.90 9.98 5.18
N GLY A 213 -6.33 9.21 4.25
CA GLY A 213 -7.05 8.24 3.44
C GLY A 213 -6.82 6.82 3.94
N SER A 214 -7.71 5.91 3.54
CA SER A 214 -7.61 4.48 3.84
C SER A 214 -7.28 3.69 2.58
N LEU A 215 -6.26 2.82 2.66
CA LEU A 215 -5.76 2.01 1.57
C LEU A 215 -5.74 0.53 1.96
N MET A 216 -5.78 -0.32 0.94
CA MET A 216 -5.51 -1.75 1.04
C MET A 216 -4.48 -2.12 -0.03
N TYR A 217 -3.71 -3.17 0.20
CA TYR A 217 -2.64 -3.57 -0.72
C TYR A 217 -2.81 -5.02 -1.16
N LEU A 218 -2.68 -5.24 -2.46
CA LEU A 218 -2.48 -6.57 -3.03
C LEU A 218 -1.01 -6.72 -3.38
N VAL A 219 -0.31 -7.57 -2.62
CA VAL A 219 1.11 -7.93 -2.81
C VAL A 219 1.19 -9.21 -3.63
N ARG A 220 2.02 -9.23 -4.68
CA ARG A 220 2.17 -10.33 -5.64
C ARG A 220 3.64 -10.52 -6.01
#